data_AF-A0A321LFK9-F1
#
_entry.id   AF-A0A321LFK9-F1
#
_cell.length_a   1.000
_cell.length_b   1.000
_cell.length_c   1.000
_cell.angle_alpha   90.00
_cell.angle_beta   90.00
_cell.angle_gamma   90.00
#
_symmetry.space_group_name_H-M   'P 1'
#
loop_
_entity.id
_entity.type
_entity.pdbx_description
1 polymer ?
#
loop_
_entity_poly.entity_id
_entity_poly.type
_entity_poly.pdbx_seq_one_letter_code
_entity_poly.pdbx_strand_id
1 'polypeptide(L)'
;MNNSPQSDPSEKFVQPPLSYAREGPALVGVNLAPGEEVRWIWTHYPGGRSVVTGYEIVKPEASESRFDFQNAVKNWLWPKQ
;
A
#
# COMPACT_ATOMS: atom_id res chain seq x y z
N MET A 1 18.14 15.80 -23.20
CA MET A 1 17.21 14.65 -23.09
C MET A 1 16.72 14.63 -21.65
N ASN A 2 15.55 15.21 -21.37
CA ASN A 2 14.98 15.28 -20.02
C ASN A 2 14.04 14.10 -19.83
N ASN A 3 14.50 13.07 -19.11
CA ASN A 3 13.64 11.99 -18.65
C ASN A 3 12.88 12.48 -17.42
N SER A 4 11.79 13.21 -17.64
CA SER A 4 10.78 13.39 -16.59
C SER A 4 10.06 12.05 -16.44
N PRO A 5 10.02 11.42 -15.25
CA PRO A 5 9.20 10.24 -15.04
C PRO A 5 7.75 10.65 -15.25
N GLN A 6 7.16 10.11 -16.31
CA GLN A 6 5.78 10.32 -16.70
C GLN A 6 4.94 9.53 -15.69
N SER A 7 4.52 10.19 -14.60
CA SER A 7 3.64 9.60 -13.59
C SER A 7 2.37 9.12 -14.29
N ASP A 8 2.15 7.82 -14.27
CA ASP A 8 0.95 7.16 -14.80
C ASP A 8 -0.28 7.88 -14.20
N PRO A 9 -1.32 8.26 -14.97
CA PRO A 9 -2.47 9.05 -14.47
C PRO A 9 -3.30 8.36 -13.38
N SER A 10 -2.87 7.21 -12.91
CA SER A 10 -3.51 6.38 -11.91
C SER A 10 -2.72 6.32 -10.59
N GLU A 11 -1.55 6.95 -10.52
CA GLU A 11 -0.81 7.14 -9.27
C GLU A 11 -1.46 8.23 -8.39
N LYS A 12 -1.68 7.91 -7.12
CA LYS A 12 -2.23 8.83 -6.11
C LYS A 12 -1.14 9.22 -5.12
N PHE A 13 -0.84 10.52 -5.02
CA PHE A 13 0.03 11.03 -3.96
C PHE A 13 -0.73 11.17 -2.63
N VAL A 14 -0.14 10.67 -1.54
CA VAL A 14 -0.71 10.73 -0.19
C VAL A 14 0.29 11.35 0.77
N GLN A 15 -0.17 12.36 1.51
CA GLN A 15 0.64 13.04 2.54
C GLN A 15 0.54 12.30 3.89
N PRO A 16 1.62 12.33 4.71
CA PRO A 16 1.55 11.77 6.05
C PRO A 16 0.58 12.57 6.95
N PRO A 17 0.06 11.94 8.01
CA PRO A 17 -0.65 12.65 9.06
C PRO A 17 0.21 13.74 9.68
N LEU A 18 -0.43 14.82 10.13
CA LEU A 18 0.23 15.87 10.91
C LEU A 18 0.92 15.25 12.11
N SER A 19 2.23 15.49 12.23
CA SER A 19 3.05 14.95 13.30
C SER A 19 4.02 16.01 13.81
N TYR A 20 4.46 15.88 15.08
CA TYR A 20 5.30 16.87 15.73
C TYR A 20 6.77 16.78 15.29
N ALA A 21 7.06 16.70 14.00
CA ALA A 21 8.42 16.62 13.47
C ALA A 21 9.02 18.04 13.33
N ARG A 22 9.48 18.63 14.44
CA ARG A 22 10.15 19.95 14.42
C ARG A 22 11.61 19.92 13.93
N GLU A 23 12.30 18.77 13.98
CA GLU A 23 13.77 18.73 13.79
C GLU A 23 14.29 17.44 13.10
N GLY A 24 13.59 16.90 12.11
CA GLY A 24 14.05 15.71 11.38
C GLY A 24 13.65 15.75 9.90
N PRO A 25 14.20 14.83 9.08
CA PRO A 25 13.76 14.69 7.69
C PRO A 25 12.24 14.49 7.67
N ALA A 26 11.53 15.49 7.15
CA ALA A 26 10.08 15.45 7.06
C ALA A 26 9.70 14.59 5.85
N LEU A 27 8.95 13.52 6.09
CA LEU A 27 8.26 12.81 5.02
C LEU A 27 7.26 13.77 4.38
N VAL A 28 7.38 13.99 3.07
CA VAL A 28 6.51 14.89 2.31
C VAL A 28 5.26 14.15 1.82
N GLY A 29 5.40 12.87 1.48
CA GLY A 29 4.33 11.99 1.05
C GLY A 29 4.83 10.82 0.20
N VAL A 30 3.89 10.01 -0.28
CA VAL A 30 4.15 8.74 -0.99
C VAL A 30 3.23 8.68 -2.21
N ASN A 31 3.77 8.28 -3.36
CA ASN A 31 2.97 7.91 -4.53
C ASN A 31 2.49 6.46 -4.38
N LEU A 32 1.20 6.24 -4.59
CA LEU A 32 0.56 4.92 -4.53
C LEU A 32 0.04 4.56 -5.92
N ALA A 33 0.33 3.34 -6.37
CA ALA A 33 -0.29 2.78 -7.56
C ALA A 33 -1.77 2.40 -7.27
N PRO A 34 -2.58 2.13 -8.31
CA PRO A 34 -3.97 1.72 -8.13
C PRO A 34 -4.09 0.48 -7.25
N GLY A 35 -4.94 0.58 -6.23
CA GLY A 35 -5.18 -0.48 -5.26
C GLY A 35 -4.14 -0.59 -4.17
N GLU A 36 -3.05 0.19 -4.19
CA GLU A 36 -2.11 0.26 -3.07
C GLU A 36 -2.63 1.13 -1.94
N GLU A 37 -2.25 0.80 -0.71
CA GLU A 37 -2.52 1.58 0.48
C GLU A 37 -1.21 1.92 1.21
N VAL A 38 -1.21 2.99 2.00
CA VAL A 38 -0.05 3.39 2.80
C VAL A 38 -0.33 3.16 4.28
N ARG A 39 0.64 2.56 4.98
CA ARG A 39 0.68 2.47 6.44
C ARG A 39 1.77 3.38 6.97
N TRP A 40 1.40 4.30 7.85
CA TRP A 40 2.35 5.24 8.46
C TRP A 40 2.98 4.60 9.70
N ILE A 41 4.31 4.66 9.78
CA ILE A 41 5.07 4.16 10.93
C ILE A 41 5.26 5.32 11.90
N TRP A 42 4.78 5.13 13.13
CA TRP A 42 4.85 6.11 14.21
C TRP A 42 5.94 5.75 15.20
N THR A 43 6.75 6.75 15.56
CA THR A 43 7.66 6.65 16.69
C THR A 43 7.13 7.50 17.84
N HIS A 44 6.97 6.86 19.00
CA HIS A 44 6.51 7.49 20.22
C HIS A 44 7.71 7.79 21.12
N TYR A 45 7.86 9.04 21.51
CA TYR A 45 8.90 9.48 22.43
C TYR A 45 8.37 9.62 23.85
N PRO A 46 9.25 9.44 24.86
CA PRO A 46 8.96 9.83 26.23
C PRO A 46 8.45 11.29 26.28
N GLY A 47 7.36 11.54 26.98
CA GLY A 47 6.69 12.86 27.02
C GLY A 47 5.47 12.99 26.11
N GLY A 48 4.97 11.89 25.53
CA GLY A 48 3.69 11.87 24.80
C GLY A 48 3.77 12.41 23.36
N ARG A 49 4.98 12.68 22.86
CA ARG A 49 5.19 13.13 21.49
C ARG A 49 5.21 11.94 20.54
N SER A 50 4.41 12.02 19.48
CA SER A 50 4.38 11.03 18.40
C SER A 50 4.75 11.70 17.08
N VAL A 51 5.67 11.08 16.34
CA VAL A 51 6.08 11.56 15.01
C VAL A 51 6.02 10.43 14.00
N VAL A 52 5.67 10.74 12.75
CA VAL A 52 5.78 9.80 11.64
C VAL A 52 7.25 9.73 11.23
N THR A 53 7.83 8.54 11.26
CA THR A 53 9.26 8.30 10.94
C THR A 53 9.45 7.44 9.70
N GLY A 54 8.39 6.80 9.21
CA GLY A 54 8.46 5.93 8.04
C GLY A 54 7.08 5.62 7.47
N TYR A 55 7.07 4.81 6.42
CA TYR A 55 5.87 4.29 5.80
C TYR A 55 6.11 2.91 5.20
N GLU A 56 5.04 2.16 4.99
CA GLU A 56 5.00 0.92 4.23
C GLU A 56 3.89 1.02 3.18
N ILE A 57 4.17 0.64 1.94
CA ILE A 57 3.15 0.51 0.91
C ILE A 57 2.65 -0.93 0.96
N VAL A 58 1.37 -1.10 1.24
CA VAL A 58 0.72 -2.41 1.29
C VAL A 58 -0.16 -2.58 0.08
N LYS A 59 -0.03 -3.73 -0.57
CA LYS A 59 -1.01 -4.19 -1.55
C LYS A 59 -2.06 -4.98 -0.78
N PRO A 60 -3.37 -4.75 -1.01
CA PRO A 60 -4.36 -5.70 -0.58
C PRO A 60 -3.95 -7.03 -1.21
N GLU A 61 -3.73 -8.05 -0.37
CA GLU A 61 -3.58 -9.42 -0.81
C GLU A 61 -4.66 -9.64 -1.86
N ALA A 62 -4.23 -9.95 -3.09
CA ALA A 62 -5.16 -10.22 -4.17
C ALA A 62 -6.02 -11.35 -3.66
N SER A 63 -7.24 -11.02 -3.21
CA SER A 63 -8.11 -11.87 -2.40
C SER A 63 -7.92 -13.29 -2.87
N GLU A 64 -7.19 -14.09 -2.07
CA GLU A 64 -6.62 -15.35 -2.55
C GLU A 64 -7.69 -16.07 -3.34
N SER A 65 -7.37 -16.33 -4.63
CA SER A 65 -8.07 -17.18 -5.56
C SER A 65 -9.29 -17.81 -4.89
N ARG A 66 -10.45 -17.14 -4.95
CA ARG A 66 -11.69 -17.64 -4.36
C ARG A 66 -11.84 -19.05 -4.88
N PHE A 67 -11.59 -20.04 -4.03
CA PHE A 67 -11.59 -21.43 -4.44
C PHE A 67 -12.94 -21.67 -5.08
N ASP A 68 -12.95 -21.86 -6.40
CA ASP A 68 -14.17 -22.03 -7.15
C ASP A 68 -14.62 -23.47 -6.95
N PHE A 69 -15.27 -23.68 -5.81
CA PHE A 69 -15.79 -24.99 -5.42
C PHE A 69 -16.66 -25.59 -6.52
N GLN A 70 -17.39 -24.78 -7.28
CA GLN A 70 -18.22 -25.26 -8.38
C GLN A 70 -17.37 -25.80 -9.53
N ASN A 71 -16.32 -25.08 -9.94
CA ASN A 71 -15.40 -25.56 -10.97
C ASN A 71 -14.57 -26.76 -10.51
N ALA A 72 -14.11 -26.77 -9.25
CA ALA A 72 -13.39 -27.90 -8.68
C ALA A 72 -14.25 -29.18 -8.65
N VAL A 73 -15.52 -29.07 -8.23
CA VAL A 73 -16.47 -30.19 -8.21
C VAL A 73 -16.80 -30.67 -9.63
N LYS A 74 -17.01 -29.74 -10.59
CA LYS A 74 -17.24 -30.12 -12.00
C LYS A 74 -16.08 -30.93 -12.58
N ASN A 75 -14.85 -30.50 -12.33
CA ASN A 75 -13.65 -31.20 -12.82
C ASN A 75 -13.46 -32.56 -12.15
N TRP A 76 -13.90 -32.73 -10.89
CA TRP A 76 -13.88 -34.02 -10.21
C TRP A 76 -14.96 -34.99 -10.70
N LEU A 77 -16.19 -34.49 -10.92
CA LEU A 77 -17.32 -35.31 -11.36
C LEU A 77 -17.27 -35.65 -12.85
N TRP A 78 -16.72 -34.78 -13.68
CA TRP A 78 -16.61 -34.96 -15.13
C TRP A 78 -15.22 -34.58 -15.64
N PRO A 79 -14.19 -35.40 -15.35
CA PRO A 79 -12.88 -35.20 -15.96
C PRO A 79 -13.02 -35.39 -17.48
N LYS A 80 -12.65 -34.37 -18.25
CA LYS A 80 -12.59 -34.50 -19.71
C LYS A 80 -11.49 -35.52 -20.03
N GLN A 81 -11.86 -36.58 -20.77
CA GLN A 81 -10.94 -37.54 -21.37
C GLN A 81 -10.11 -36.90 -22.49
#